data_AF-A0A4Y2TCV6-F1
#
_entry.id   AF-A0A4Y2TCV6-F1
#
_cell.length_a   1.000
_cell.length_b   1.000
_cell.length_c   1.000
_cell.angle_alpha   90.00
_cell.angle_beta   90.00
_cell.angle_gamma   90.00
#
_symmetry.space_group_name_H-M   'P 1'
#
loop_
_entity.id
_entity.type
_entity.pdbx_description
1 polymer ?
#
loop_
_entity_poly.entity_id
_entity_poly.type
_entity_poly.pdbx_seq_one_letter_code
_entity_poly.pdbx_strand_id
1 'polypeptide(L)'
;MIDCEAEGFPPPRLTWRKAEGSVPESYKPISSSSHLHVFENGSLTILDVGEHDAGFYLCQASNGIGSGLSKVISLTVHGEHSYKSSIAKPPV
;
A
#
# COMPACT_ATOMS: atom_id res chain seq x y z
N MET A 1 6.00 -5.94 -2.33
CA MET A 1 5.52 -5.40 -3.62
C MET A 1 4.09 -5.86 -3.82
N ILE A 2 3.25 -5.02 -4.39
CA ILE A 2 1.85 -5.31 -4.71
C ILE A 2 1.67 -5.00 -6.20
N ASP A 3 1.47 -6.04 -6.99
CA ASP A 3 1.26 -5.90 -8.43
C ASP A 3 -0.20 -5.58 -8.72
N CYS A 4 -0.41 -4.68 -9.67
CA CYS A 4 -1.72 -4.38 -10.23
C CYS A 4 -1.55 -4.26 -11.73
N GLU A 5 -2.34 -5.02 -12.47
CA GLU A 5 -2.26 -5.09 -13.92
C GLU A 5 -3.65 -4.89 -14.52
N ALA A 6 -3.70 -4.20 -15.65
CA ALA A 6 -4.91 -4.03 -16.43
C ALA A 6 -4.56 -3.94 -17.91
N GLU A 7 -5.43 -4.48 -18.74
CA GLU A 7 -5.31 -4.45 -20.19
C GLU A 7 -6.46 -3.65 -20.80
N GLY A 8 -6.20 -3.00 -21.92
CA GLY A 8 -7.20 -2.21 -22.64
C GLY A 8 -6.61 -1.41 -23.78
N PHE A 9 -7.48 -0.87 -24.64
CA PHE A 9 -7.07 0.06 -25.70
C PHE A 9 -7.91 1.35 -25.62
N PRO A 10 -7.29 2.53 -25.49
CA PRO A 10 -5.87 2.79 -25.25
C PRO A 10 -5.32 2.07 -24.00
N PRO A 11 -3.99 1.89 -23.87
CA PRO A 11 -3.40 1.30 -22.68
C PRO A 11 -3.83 2.05 -21.41
N PRO A 12 -4.28 1.35 -20.36
CA PRO A 12 -4.75 2.00 -19.16
C PRO A 12 -3.59 2.56 -18.34
N ARG A 13 -3.81 3.72 -17.71
CA ARG A 13 -2.92 4.25 -16.68
C ARG A 13 -3.34 3.68 -15.32
N LEU A 14 -2.37 3.17 -14.58
CA LEU A 14 -2.54 2.65 -13.24
C LEU A 14 -2.16 3.69 -12.19
N THR A 15 -2.96 3.80 -11.14
CA THR A 15 -2.73 4.74 -10.03
C THR A 15 -3.11 4.10 -8.70
N TRP A 16 -2.48 4.56 -7.63
CA TRP A 16 -2.68 4.02 -6.28
C TRP A 16 -3.16 5.07 -5.29
N ARG A 17 -4.01 4.62 -4.36
CA ARG A 17 -4.42 5.38 -3.18
C ARG A 17 -4.36 4.53 -1.92
N LYS A 18 -4.15 5.16 -0.77
CA LYS A 18 -4.23 4.52 0.56
C LYS A 18 -5.42 5.07 1.34
N ALA A 19 -6.12 4.21 2.06
CA ALA A 19 -7.24 4.62 2.89
C ALA A 19 -6.79 5.52 4.06
N GLU A 20 -7.60 6.50 4.42
CA GLU A 20 -7.39 7.38 5.57
C GLU A 20 -7.88 6.70 6.86
N GLY A 21 -7.18 5.64 7.27
CA GLY A 21 -7.48 4.91 8.50
C GLY A 21 -7.85 3.45 8.26
N SER A 22 -8.58 2.88 9.21
CA SER A 22 -8.83 1.43 9.29
C SER A 22 -10.03 0.96 8.46
N VAL A 23 -10.70 1.85 7.72
CA VAL A 23 -11.88 1.53 6.90
C VAL A 23 -11.72 2.09 5.49
N PRO A 24 -12.20 1.38 4.44
CA PRO A 24 -12.05 1.76 3.04
C PRO A 24 -13.05 2.84 2.57
N GLU A 25 -13.29 3.88 3.39
CA GLU A 25 -14.30 4.92 3.09
C GLU A 25 -13.70 6.15 2.38
N SER A 26 -12.50 6.58 2.79
CA SER A 26 -11.78 7.70 2.17
C SER A 26 -10.38 7.28 1.74
N TYR A 27 -9.92 7.77 0.59
CA TYR A 27 -8.64 7.39 -0.02
C TYR A 27 -7.82 8.61 -0.45
N LYS A 28 -6.55 8.64 -0.04
CA LYS A 28 -5.56 9.62 -0.47
C LYS A 28 -4.63 9.09 -1.56
N PRO A 29 -4.33 9.88 -2.60
CA PRO A 29 -3.33 9.51 -3.61
C PRO A 29 -1.99 9.18 -2.96
N ILE A 30 -1.37 8.09 -3.41
CA ILE A 30 0.01 7.78 -3.02
C ILE A 30 0.94 8.62 -3.90
N SER A 31 1.77 9.42 -3.24
CA SER A 31 2.89 10.10 -3.90
C SER A 31 4.16 9.27 -3.70
N SER A 32 4.95 9.11 -4.75
CA SER A 32 6.23 8.40 -4.64
C SER A 32 7.14 9.11 -3.63
N SER A 33 7.70 8.32 -2.72
CA SER A 33 8.60 8.72 -1.65
C SER A 33 9.69 7.65 -1.48
N SER A 34 10.59 7.81 -0.48
CA SER A 34 11.56 6.78 -0.12
C SER A 34 10.93 5.54 0.51
N HIS A 35 9.67 5.61 0.96
CA HIS A 35 8.95 4.52 1.61
C HIS A 35 8.00 3.80 0.65
N LEU A 36 7.25 4.58 -0.13
CA LEU A 36 6.27 4.10 -1.10
C LEU A 36 6.67 4.50 -2.52
N HIS A 37 6.74 3.54 -3.44
CA HIS A 37 7.08 3.80 -4.83
C HIS A 37 6.08 3.14 -5.78
N VAL A 38 5.49 3.94 -6.68
CA VAL A 38 4.63 3.44 -7.76
C VAL A 38 5.47 3.37 -9.04
N PHE A 39 5.61 2.16 -9.58
CA PHE A 39 6.33 1.90 -10.83
C PHE A 39 5.45 2.21 -12.06
N GLU A 40 6.09 2.41 -13.20
CA GLU A 40 5.40 2.67 -14.47
C GLU A 40 4.51 1.51 -14.93
N ASN A 41 4.88 0.26 -14.58
CA ASN A 41 4.05 -0.92 -14.81
C ASN A 41 2.80 -0.98 -13.91
N GLY A 42 2.66 -0.04 -12.98
CA GLY A 42 1.55 0.02 -12.04
C GLY A 42 1.74 -0.74 -10.74
N SER A 43 2.88 -1.39 -10.50
CA SER A 43 3.18 -2.04 -9.22
C SER A 43 3.47 -1.01 -8.12
N LEU A 44 3.01 -1.28 -6.90
CA LEU A 44 3.34 -0.51 -5.70
C LEU A 44 4.38 -1.26 -4.86
N THR A 45 5.48 -0.60 -4.53
CA THR A 45 6.43 -1.09 -3.54
C THR A 45 6.36 -0.27 -2.26
N ILE A 46 6.41 -0.99 -1.14
CA ILE A 46 6.51 -0.45 0.21
C ILE A 46 7.83 -1.00 0.75
N LEU A 47 8.75 -0.09 1.09
CA LEU A 47 10.04 -0.43 1.68
C LEU A 47 9.91 -0.46 3.20
N ASP A 48 10.72 -1.26 3.90
CA ASP A 48 10.71 -1.37 5.37
C ASP A 48 9.30 -1.46 5.99
N VAL A 49 8.53 -2.45 5.54
CA VAL A 49 7.11 -2.62 5.90
C VAL A 49 6.93 -2.73 7.42
N GLY A 50 6.14 -1.83 7.99
CA GLY A 50 5.77 -1.84 9.40
C GLY A 50 4.25 -1.88 9.63
N GLU A 51 3.82 -1.99 10.89
CA GLU A 51 2.38 -2.04 11.23
C GLU A 51 1.58 -0.83 10.70
N HIS A 52 2.22 0.33 10.58
CA HIS A 52 1.64 1.56 10.04
C HIS A 52 1.33 1.47 8.52
N ASP A 53 1.92 0.50 7.82
CA ASP A 53 1.61 0.23 6.43
C ASP A 53 0.33 -0.58 6.27
N ALA A 54 -0.08 -1.33 7.29
CA ALA A 54 -1.32 -2.10 7.25
C ALA A 54 -2.53 -1.20 6.95
N GLY A 55 -3.51 -1.77 6.27
CA GLY A 55 -4.74 -1.07 5.88
C GLY A 55 -5.15 -1.35 4.44
N PHE A 56 -6.00 -0.48 3.90
CA PHE A 56 -6.58 -0.66 2.57
C PHE A 56 -5.90 0.21 1.53
N TYR A 57 -5.59 -0.40 0.40
CA TYR A 57 -5.01 0.23 -0.78
C TYR A 57 -5.98 0.07 -1.95
N LEU A 58 -6.08 1.10 -2.79
CA LEU A 58 -6.94 1.10 -3.97
C LEU A 58 -6.06 1.23 -5.21
N CYS A 59 -6.06 0.20 -6.05
CA CYS A 59 -5.53 0.31 -7.40
C CYS A 59 -6.65 0.76 -8.34
N GLN A 60 -6.37 1.75 -9.18
CA GLN A 60 -7.31 2.27 -10.18
C GLN A 60 -6.68 2.24 -11.57
N ALA A 61 -7.43 1.71 -12.54
CA ALA A 61 -7.06 1.67 -13.94
C ALA A 61 -8.00 2.54 -14.76
N SER A 62 -7.47 3.44 -15.59
CA SER A 62 -8.26 4.25 -16.51
C SER A 62 -7.54 4.43 -17.83
N ASN A 63 -8.25 4.16 -18.94
CA ASN A 63 -7.79 4.45 -20.30
C ASN A 63 -8.49 5.66 -20.93
N GLY A 64 -9.26 6.42 -20.13
CA GLY A 64 -10.04 7.56 -20.61
C GLY A 64 -11.34 7.20 -21.35
N ILE A 65 -11.69 5.91 -21.46
CA ILE A 65 -12.94 5.47 -22.07
C ILE A 65 -13.85 4.85 -21.00
N GLY A 66 -15.03 5.45 -20.83
CA GLY A 66 -16.01 5.01 -19.85
C GLY A 66 -15.52 5.17 -18.41
N SER A 67 -16.13 4.40 -17.52
CA SER A 67 -15.73 4.34 -16.12
C SER A 67 -14.48 3.49 -15.96
N GLY A 68 -13.47 4.00 -15.25
CA GLY A 68 -12.28 3.23 -14.91
C GLY A 68 -12.58 2.01 -14.02
N LEU A 69 -11.64 1.09 -13.94
CA LEU A 69 -11.69 -0.06 -13.04
C LEU A 69 -11.01 0.26 -11.72
N SER A 70 -11.45 -0.39 -10.65
CA SER A 70 -10.82 -0.23 -9.34
C SER A 70 -10.87 -1.52 -8.53
N LYS A 71 -9.81 -1.78 -7.75
CA LYS A 71 -9.71 -2.92 -6.83
C LYS A 71 -9.17 -2.45 -5.48
N VAL A 72 -9.84 -2.88 -4.42
CA VAL A 72 -9.40 -2.68 -3.03
C VAL A 72 -8.55 -3.88 -2.61
N ILE A 73 -7.41 -3.61 -2.01
CA ILE A 73 -6.43 -4.57 -1.50
C ILE A 73 -6.29 -4.33 0.00
N SER A 74 -6.41 -5.40 0.79
CA SER A 74 -6.16 -5.37 2.23
C SER A 74 -4.73 -5.82 2.51
N LEU A 75 -3.91 -4.94 3.08
CA LEU A 75 -2.56 -5.25 3.51
C LEU A 75 -2.57 -5.52 5.02
N THR A 76 -2.20 -6.74 5.40
CA THR A 76 -1.97 -7.12 6.79
C THR A 76 -0.48 -7.36 7.00
N VAL A 77 0.08 -6.77 8.06
CA VAL A 77 1.48 -6.93 8.43
C VAL A 77 1.55 -7.86 9.64
N HIS A 78 2.36 -8.91 9.53
CA HIS A 78 2.62 -9.84 10.64
C HIS A 78 3.99 -9.54 11.22
N GLY A 79 4.05 -9.21 12.50
CA GLY A 79 5.32 -9.05 13.23
C GLY A 79 5.73 -10.35 13.94
N GLU A 80 7.03 -10.55 14.12
CA GLU A 80 7.52 -11.47 15.16
C GLU A 80 7.38 -10.79 16.53
N HIS A 81 6.91 -11.54 17.54
CA HIS A 81 6.80 -11.07 18.91
C HIS A 81 8.17 -10.58 19.42
N SER A 82 8.37 -9.26 19.53
CA SER A 82 9.54 -8.69 20.19
C SER A 82 9.41 -8.91 21.70
N TYR A 83 9.97 -10.02 22.21
CA TYR A 83 10.21 -10.20 23.65
C TYR A 83 11.19 -9.12 24.10
N LYS A 84 10.67 -8.07 24.76
CA LYS A 84 11.51 -7.10 25.47
C LYS A 84 12.10 -7.82 26.69
N SER A 85 13.30 -8.37 26.58
CA SER A 85 14.05 -8.87 27.73
C SER A 85 14.44 -7.69 28.63
N SER A 86 13.64 -7.44 29.66
CA SER A 86 14.01 -6.54 30.75
C SER A 86 14.98 -7.27 31.68
N ILE A 87 16.27 -7.29 31.32
CA ILE A 87 17.31 -7.56 32.31
C ILE A 87 17.40 -6.29 33.17
N ALA A 88 16.75 -6.35 34.34
CA ALA A 88 16.93 -5.36 35.38
C ALA A 88 18.42 -5.33 35.76
N LYS A 89 19.07 -4.18 35.55
CA LYS A 89 20.44 -3.95 36.02
C LYS A 89 20.40 -4.00 37.56
N PRO A 90 21.17 -4.88 38.23
CA PRO A 90 21.20 -4.89 39.68
C PRO A 90 21.73 -3.54 40.20
N PRO A 91 21.14 -2.96 41.25
CA PRO A 91 21.67 -1.76 41.87
C PRO A 91 23.04 -2.04 42.48
N VAL A 92 23.94 -1.05 42.34
CA VAL A 92 25.28 -1.01 42.95
C VAL A 92 25.16 -0.87 44.46
#